data_AF-A0A7W7KBE8-F1
#
_entry.id   AF-A0A7W7KBE8-F1
#
_cell.length_a   1.000
_cell.length_b   1.000
_cell.length_c   1.000
_cell.angle_alpha   90.00
_cell.angle_beta   90.00
_cell.angle_gamma   90.00
#
_symmetry.space_group_name_H-M   'P 1'
#
loop_
_entity.id
_entity.type
_entity.pdbx_description
1 polymer ?
#
loop_
_entity_poly.entity_id
_entity_poly.type
_entity_poly.pdbx_seq_one_letter_code
_entity_poly.pdbx_strand_id
1 'polypeptide(L)'
;MDQPLVAVSTALRRFDWDWQAAPIVRLTGHDVSSVLRRYLALKVTASDLEEWANLLECRDDIEIDSNAAEAIFILANPVLHGSAAAVAPTLLARL
;
A
#
# COMPACT_ATOMS: atom_id res chain seq x y z
N MET A 1 -12.56 0.50 -12.53
CA MET A 1 -13.38 1.35 -11.64
C MET A 1 -12.84 1.20 -10.23
N ASP A 2 -12.89 2.25 -9.42
CA ASP A 2 -12.54 2.17 -8.00
C ASP A 2 -13.49 1.22 -7.27
N GLN A 3 -12.95 0.43 -6.34
CA GLN A 3 -13.71 -0.46 -5.46
C GLN A 3 -13.42 -0.12 -3.99
N PRO A 4 -14.38 -0.33 -3.07
CA PRO A 4 -14.12 -0.21 -1.64
C PRO A 4 -13.03 -1.16 -1.20
N LEU A 5 -12.13 -0.70 -0.32
CA LEU A 5 -10.99 -1.49 0.16
C LEU A 5 -11.43 -2.81 0.80
N VAL A 6 -12.53 -2.79 1.55
CA VAL A 6 -13.12 -4.00 2.17
C VAL A 6 -13.52 -5.07 1.13
N ALA A 7 -14.00 -4.65 -0.04
CA ALA A 7 -14.40 -5.58 -1.10
C ALA A 7 -13.15 -6.24 -1.72
N VAL A 8 -12.10 -5.45 -1.95
CA VAL A 8 -10.80 -5.94 -2.44
C VAL A 8 -10.16 -6.87 -1.41
N SER A 9 -10.10 -6.47 -0.15
CA SER A 9 -9.59 -7.28 0.97
C SER A 9 -10.30 -8.64 1.05
N THR A 10 -11.63 -8.64 0.96
CA THR A 10 -12.44 -9.87 0.96
C THR A 10 -12.13 -10.78 -0.22
N ALA A 11 -11.90 -10.21 -1.41
CA ALA A 11 -11.54 -10.98 -2.59
C ALA A 11 -10.12 -11.56 -2.47
N LEU A 12 -9.16 -10.78 -1.97
CA LEU A 12 -7.76 -11.19 -1.80
C LEU A 12 -7.58 -12.34 -0.82
N ARG A 13 -8.42 -12.44 0.21
CA ARG A 13 -8.44 -13.57 1.17
C ARG A 13 -8.70 -14.93 0.54
N ARG A 14 -9.17 -14.98 -0.71
CA ARG A 14 -9.40 -16.24 -1.45
C ARG A 14 -8.14 -16.78 -2.12
N PHE A 15 -7.08 -15.99 -2.16
CA PHE A 15 -5.80 -16.37 -2.77
C PHE A 15 -4.80 -16.64 -1.67
N ASP A 16 -3.95 -17.65 -1.89
CA ASP A 16 -2.86 -17.96 -0.99
C ASP A 16 -1.84 -16.82 -0.97
N TRP A 17 -1.27 -16.61 0.21
CA TRP A 17 -0.22 -15.62 0.42
C TRP A 17 1.12 -16.10 -0.12
N ASP A 18 1.40 -17.40 0.01
CA ASP A 18 2.60 -18.07 -0.49
C ASP A 18 2.47 -18.31 -2.00
N TRP A 19 2.86 -17.31 -2.78
CA TRP A 19 2.86 -17.38 -4.23
C TRP A 19 4.21 -17.88 -4.73
N GLN A 20 4.23 -19.10 -5.25
CA GLN A 20 5.48 -19.76 -5.68
C GLN A 20 5.82 -19.55 -7.17
N ALA A 21 5.05 -18.73 -7.88
CA ALA A 21 5.26 -18.46 -9.31
C ALA A 21 5.79 -17.03 -9.54
N ALA A 22 6.00 -16.66 -10.80
CA ALA A 22 6.44 -15.31 -11.14
C ALA A 22 5.38 -14.27 -10.71
N PRO A 23 5.80 -13.07 -10.27
CA PRO A 23 4.87 -12.00 -9.94
C PRO A 23 3.90 -11.70 -11.08
N ILE A 24 2.63 -11.43 -10.73
CA ILE A 24 1.56 -11.20 -11.71
C ILE A 24 1.36 -9.73 -12.03
N VAL A 25 1.86 -8.84 -11.18
CA VAL A 25 1.75 -7.40 -11.31
C VAL A 25 2.95 -6.72 -10.68
N ARG A 26 3.30 -5.54 -11.18
CA ARG A 26 4.34 -4.70 -10.62
C ARG A 26 3.74 -3.44 -10.00
N LEU A 27 4.13 -3.15 -8.77
CA LEU A 27 3.77 -1.93 -8.03
C LEU A 27 5.00 -1.03 -7.94
N THR A 28 4.81 0.23 -8.28
CA THR A 28 5.88 1.23 -8.34
C THR A 28 5.67 2.38 -7.38
N GLY A 29 6.72 3.20 -7.18
CA GLY A 29 6.59 4.44 -6.40
C GLY A 29 5.52 5.41 -6.91
N HIS A 30 5.18 5.35 -8.20
CA HIS A 30 4.07 6.12 -8.77
C HIS A 30 2.71 5.68 -8.20
N ASP A 31 2.50 4.37 -8.00
CA ASP A 31 1.25 3.83 -7.47
C ASP A 31 1.05 4.25 -6.01
N VAL A 32 2.12 4.16 -5.21
CA VAL A 32 2.13 4.66 -3.83
C VAL A 32 1.87 6.17 -3.80
N SER A 33 2.53 6.94 -4.67
CA SER A 33 2.32 8.39 -4.80
C SER A 33 0.87 8.74 -5.12
N SER A 34 0.23 7.97 -5.98
CA SER A 34 -1.19 8.16 -6.33
C SER A 34 -2.09 7.99 -5.10
N VAL A 35 -1.88 6.94 -4.30
CA VAL A 35 -2.67 6.69 -3.08
C VAL A 35 -2.38 7.75 -2.00
N LEU A 36 -1.12 8.16 -1.81
CA LEU A 36 -0.74 9.25 -0.90
C LEU A 36 -1.41 10.58 -1.28
N ARG A 37 -1.47 10.92 -2.58
CA ARG A 37 -2.19 12.12 -3.05
C ARG A 37 -3.69 12.03 -2.78
N ARG A 38 -4.29 10.84 -2.90
CA ARG A 38 -5.71 10.63 -2.54
C ARG A 38 -5.93 10.80 -1.03
N TYR A 39 -5.03 10.30 -0.20
CA TYR A 39 -5.06 10.50 1.25
C TYR A 39 -4.96 11.99 1.62
N LEU A 40 -3.98 12.71 1.06
CA LEU A 40 -3.81 14.15 1.28
C LEU A 40 -5.00 14.99 0.77
N ALA A 41 -5.71 14.49 -0.25
CA ALA A 41 -6.95 15.09 -0.74
C ALA A 41 -8.20 14.65 0.05
N LEU A 42 -8.03 13.97 1.20
CA LEU A 42 -9.10 13.43 2.06
C LEU A 42 -10.05 12.46 1.34
N LYS A 43 -9.60 11.81 0.27
CA LYS A 43 -10.37 10.80 -0.49
C LYS A 43 -10.17 9.38 0.03
N VAL A 44 -9.17 9.18 0.88
CA VAL A 44 -8.79 7.92 1.52
C VAL A 44 -8.50 8.28 2.98
N THR A 45 -9.03 7.53 3.93
CA THR A 45 -8.76 7.80 5.36
C THR A 45 -7.39 7.27 5.76
N ALA A 46 -6.89 7.64 6.95
CA ALA A 46 -5.66 7.06 7.47
C ALA A 46 -5.78 5.54 7.69
N SER A 47 -6.96 5.07 8.16
CA SER A 47 -7.25 3.64 8.34
C SER A 47 -7.25 2.91 7.00
N ASP A 48 -7.88 3.47 5.96
CA ASP A 48 -7.88 2.87 4.62
C ASP A 48 -6.46 2.79 4.04
N LEU A 49 -5.63 3.81 4.28
CA LEU A 49 -4.25 3.83 3.80
C LEU A 49 -3.39 2.76 4.48
N GLU A 50 -3.53 2.62 5.80
CA GLU A 50 -2.86 1.59 6.60
C GLU A 50 -3.32 0.18 6.19
N GLU A 51 -4.63 -0.05 6.08
CA GLU A 51 -5.18 -1.33 5.63
C GLU A 51 -4.74 -1.67 4.20
N TRP A 52 -4.68 -0.69 3.31
CA TRP A 52 -4.18 -0.87 1.95
C TRP A 52 -2.70 -1.28 1.95
N ALA A 53 -1.87 -0.65 2.77
CA ALA A 53 -0.46 -1.00 2.90
C ALA A 53 -0.27 -2.40 3.49
N ASN A 54 -1.03 -2.74 4.54
CA ASN A 54 -1.02 -4.09 5.15
C ASN A 54 -1.42 -5.19 4.17
N LEU A 55 -2.32 -4.91 3.22
CA LEU A 55 -2.69 -5.88 2.19
C LEU A 55 -1.55 -6.16 1.20
N LEU A 56 -0.58 -5.26 1.04
CA LEU A 56 0.48 -5.34 0.05
C LEU A 56 1.83 -5.75 0.66
N GLU A 57 2.09 -5.33 1.91
CA GLU A 57 3.31 -5.64 2.63
C GLU A 57 3.51 -7.16 2.67
N CYS A 58 4.66 -7.64 2.20
CA CYS A 58 5.03 -9.06 2.13
C CYS A 58 4.23 -9.93 1.14
N ARG A 59 3.49 -9.37 0.17
CA ARG A 59 2.87 -10.19 -0.90
C ARG A 59 3.89 -10.65 -1.95
N ASP A 60 3.97 -11.96 -2.17
CA ASP A 60 4.92 -12.57 -3.11
C ASP A 60 4.43 -12.58 -4.57
N ASP A 61 3.12 -12.41 -4.80
CA ASP A 61 2.55 -12.31 -6.15
C ASP A 61 2.68 -10.91 -6.78
N ILE A 62 3.21 -9.94 -6.03
CA ILE A 62 3.40 -8.57 -6.47
C ILE A 62 4.89 -8.25 -6.49
N GLU A 63 5.40 -7.85 -7.64
CA GLU A 63 6.74 -7.27 -7.72
C GLU A 63 6.66 -5.82 -7.23
N ILE A 64 7.27 -5.52 -6.09
CA ILE A 64 7.27 -4.16 -5.53
C ILE A 64 8.68 -3.58 -5.70
N ASP A 65 8.79 -2.41 -6.34
CA ASP A 65 10.09 -1.73 -6.40
C ASP A 65 10.58 -1.29 -5.00
N SER A 66 11.88 -1.07 -4.84
CA SER A 66 12.47 -0.83 -3.52
C SER A 66 11.89 0.38 -2.80
N ASN A 67 11.59 1.46 -3.53
CA ASN A 67 11.08 2.69 -2.93
C ASN A 67 9.62 2.51 -2.50
N ALA A 68 8.82 1.82 -3.32
CA ALA A 68 7.45 1.47 -2.96
C ALA A 68 7.40 0.49 -1.80
N ALA A 69 8.30 -0.49 -1.74
CA ALA A 69 8.37 -1.46 -0.66
C ALA A 69 8.67 -0.78 0.68
N GLU A 70 9.65 0.14 0.71
CA GLU A 70 9.95 0.93 1.92
C GLU A 70 8.74 1.77 2.35
N ALA A 71 8.09 2.45 1.40
CA ALA A 71 6.92 3.26 1.71
C ALA A 71 5.73 2.41 2.20
N ILE A 72 5.46 1.26 1.59
CA ILE A 72 4.41 0.33 2.02
C ILE A 72 4.71 -0.19 3.42
N PHE A 73 5.95 -0.61 3.70
CA PHE A 73 6.36 -1.04 5.03
C PHE A 73 6.11 0.04 6.09
N ILE A 74 6.49 1.28 5.81
CA ILE A 74 6.26 2.42 6.72
C ILE A 74 4.76 2.65 6.97
N LEU A 75 3.95 2.61 5.91
CA LEU A 75 2.52 2.88 5.98
C LEU A 75 1.71 1.75 6.65
N ALA A 76 2.17 0.49 6.52
CA ALA A 76 1.56 -0.66 7.19
C ALA A 76 1.84 -0.67 8.70
N ASN A 77 2.89 0.02 9.14
CA ASN A 77 3.39 -0.02 10.52
C ASN A 77 3.40 1.35 11.22
N PRO A 78 2.26 2.06 11.34
CA PRO A 78 2.23 3.43 11.88
C PRO A 78 2.60 3.53 13.37
N VAL A 79 2.49 2.45 14.13
CA VAL A 79 2.97 2.39 15.52
C VAL A 79 4.50 2.53 15.58
N LEU A 80 5.21 2.02 14.57
CA LEU A 80 6.67 2.06 14.50
C LEU A 80 7.19 3.36 13.85
N HIS A 81 6.49 3.86 12.83
CA HIS A 81 6.99 4.95 11.98
C HIS A 81 6.25 6.29 12.16
N GLY A 82 5.18 6.31 12.95
CA GLY A 82 4.32 7.47 13.13
C GLY A 82 3.10 7.43 12.23
N SER A 83 2.17 8.37 12.48
CA SER A 83 0.90 8.41 11.77
C SER A 83 1.08 8.72 10.27
N ALA A 84 0.12 8.28 9.45
CA ALA A 84 0.05 8.61 8.03
C ALA A 84 0.23 10.11 7.75
N ALA A 85 -0.36 10.98 8.59
CA ALA A 85 -0.23 12.43 8.47
C ALA A 85 1.21 12.92 8.64
N ALA A 86 1.99 12.29 9.52
CA ALA A 86 3.37 12.67 9.78
C ALA A 86 4.32 12.21 8.66
N VAL A 87 4.09 11.01 8.10
CA VAL A 87 5.02 10.40 7.14
C VAL A 87 4.68 10.71 5.67
N ALA A 88 3.40 10.91 5.34
CA ALA A 88 2.94 11.04 3.95
C ALA A 88 3.65 12.14 3.13
N PRO A 89 3.88 13.37 3.65
CA PRO A 89 4.56 14.40 2.87
C PRO A 89 6.01 14.01 2.52
N THR A 90 6.72 13.40 3.46
CA THR A 90 8.12 12.98 3.29
C THR A 90 8.23 11.80 2.34
N LEU A 91 7.32 10.82 2.44
CA LEU A 91 7.27 9.69 1.51
C LEU A 91 7.00 10.17 0.08
N LEU A 92 6.00 11.05 -0.09
CA LEU A 92 5.63 11.57 -1.41
C LEU A 92 6.75 12.36 -2.10
N ALA A 93 7.65 12.99 -1.33
CA ALA A 93 8.79 13.72 -1.90
C ALA A 93 9.94 12.82 -2.40
N ARG A 94 9.92 11.52 -2.05
CA ARG A 94 10.99 10.55 -2.32
C ARG A 94 10.60 9.48 -3.35
N LEU A 95 9.31 9.38 -3.64
CA LEU A 95 8.70 8.47 -4.62
C LEU A 95 8.56 9.16 -5.99
#